data_AF-A0ABD5DCZ3-F1
#
_entry.id   AF-A0ABD5DCZ3-F1
#
_cell.length_a   1.000
_cell.length_b   1.000
_cell.length_c   1.000
_cell.angle_alpha   90.00
_cell.angle_beta   90.00
_cell.angle_gamma   90.00
#
_symmetry.space_group_name_H-M   'P 1'
#
loop_
_entity.id
_entity.type
_entity.pdbx_description
1 polymer ?
#
loop_
_entity_poly.entity_id
_entity_poly.type
_entity_poly.pdbx_seq_one_letter_code
_entity_poly.pdbx_strand_id
1 'polypeptide(L)'
;RRYVESLSAYARQFLSLMEKPDVDHIEGLSPAISIEQKSTSHNPRSTVGTITEIHDYLRLLYARVGEPRCPDHDVPLAAQTVSQMVDNVLAQPEGLRLMLLAPIIKERKGEHTKTLETLASQGY
;
A
#
# COMPACT_ATOMS: atom_id res chain seq x y z
N ARG A 1 3.92 31.06 12.71
CA ARG A 1 2.84 30.42 11.92
C ARG A 1 2.18 29.39 12.81
N ARG A 2 0.88 29.52 13.12
CA ARG A 2 0.20 28.59 14.05
C ARG A 2 -0.02 27.27 13.31
N TYR A 3 0.36 26.13 13.89
CA TYR A 3 0.23 24.79 13.28
C TYR A 3 -1.20 24.52 12.76
N VAL A 4 -2.22 25.01 13.47
CA VAL A 4 -3.63 24.91 13.10
C VAL A 4 -3.96 25.61 11.77
N GLU A 5 -3.24 26.68 11.42
CA GLU A 5 -3.43 27.42 10.16
C GLU A 5 -2.86 26.67 8.95
N SER A 6 -1.93 25.73 9.17
CA SER A 6 -1.41 24.84 8.12
C SER A 6 -2.32 23.66 7.81
N LEU A 7 -3.36 23.43 8.60
CA LEU A 7 -4.35 22.39 8.34
C LEU A 7 -5.35 22.82 7.25
N SER A 8 -5.88 21.82 6.54
CA SER A 8 -6.92 22.03 5.53
C SER A 8 -8.15 22.71 6.13
N ALA A 9 -8.91 23.45 5.31
CA ALA A 9 -10.13 24.13 5.75
C ALA A 9 -11.14 23.15 6.38
N TYR A 10 -11.20 21.91 5.86
CA TYR A 10 -12.02 20.83 6.40
C TYR A 10 -11.56 20.39 7.80
N ALA A 11 -10.26 20.16 8.00
CA ALA A 11 -9.72 19.75 9.30
C ALA A 11 -9.97 20.81 10.39
N ARG A 12 -9.95 22.10 10.03
CA ARG A 12 -10.25 23.19 10.95
C ARG A 12 -11.70 23.22 11.44
N GLN A 13 -12.66 22.73 10.65
CA GLN A 13 -14.07 22.64 11.08
C GLN A 13 -14.24 21.72 12.29
N PHE A 14 -13.43 20.66 12.41
CA PHE A 14 -13.52 19.70 13.51
C PHE A 14 -12.80 20.16 14.78
N LEU A 15 -11.83 21.08 14.69
CA LEU A 15 -11.12 21.60 15.86
C LEU A 15 -11.99 22.53 16.71
N SER A 16 -12.98 23.18 16.11
CA SER A 16 -13.94 24.05 16.83
C SER A 16 -14.91 23.27 17.71
N LEU A 17 -14.99 21.94 17.58
CA LEU A 17 -15.82 21.07 18.42
C LEU A 17 -15.13 20.68 19.73
N MET A 18 -13.82 20.95 19.87
CA MET A 18 -13.08 20.64 21.09
C MET A 18 -13.21 21.79 22.08
N GLU A 19 -13.45 21.45 23.34
CA GLU A 19 -13.50 22.43 24.44
C GLU A 19 -12.12 23.08 24.60
N LYS A 20 -12.10 24.42 24.65
CA LYS A 20 -10.86 25.15 24.86
C LYS A 20 -10.46 25.05 26.33
N PRO A 21 -9.17 24.86 26.64
CA PRO A 21 -8.71 24.87 28.02
C PRO A 21 -8.96 26.24 28.67
N ASP A 22 -9.27 26.23 29.96
CA ASP A 22 -9.51 27.43 30.76
C ASP A 22 -8.17 28.13 31.06
N VAL A 23 -7.81 29.08 30.19
CA VAL A 23 -6.61 29.90 30.33
C VAL A 23 -6.82 31.27 29.71
N ASP A 24 -6.41 32.32 30.42
CA ASP A 24 -6.59 33.71 29.98
C ASP A 24 -5.74 34.05 28.75
N HIS A 25 -4.46 33.67 28.77
CA HIS A 25 -3.53 33.95 27.69
C HIS A 25 -2.27 33.06 27.76
N ILE A 26 -1.85 32.54 26.61
CA ILE A 26 -0.54 31.87 26.48
C ILE A 26 0.11 32.29 25.16
N GLU A 27 1.34 32.79 25.23
CA GLU A 27 2.15 33.16 24.06
C GLU A 27 3.38 32.26 23.93
N GLY A 28 3.97 32.20 22.73
CA GLY A 28 5.22 31.47 22.49
C GLY A 28 5.08 29.94 22.45
N LEU A 29 3.85 29.39 22.43
CA LEU A 29 3.64 27.95 22.33
C LEU A 29 4.14 27.40 20.99
N SER A 30 5.10 26.49 21.07
CA SER A 30 5.47 25.62 19.96
C SER A 30 4.41 24.53 19.76
N PRO A 31 4.33 23.91 18.57
CA PRO A 31 3.49 22.73 18.38
C PRO A 31 3.83 21.67 19.43
N ALA A 32 2.84 21.25 20.21
CA ALA A 32 3.03 20.29 21.29
C ALA A 32 2.74 18.86 20.80
N ILE A 33 3.54 17.90 21.28
CA ILE A 33 3.33 16.47 21.10
C ILE A 33 3.20 15.86 22.50
N SER A 34 2.09 15.17 22.76
CA SER A 34 1.93 14.39 24.00
C SER A 34 2.46 12.98 23.78
N ILE A 35 3.26 12.48 24.73
CA ILE A 35 3.74 11.10 24.75
C ILE A 35 3.16 10.45 26.00
N GLU A 36 2.16 9.60 25.81
CA GLU A 36 1.41 8.94 26.88
C GLU A 36 1.37 7.43 26.65
N GLN A 37 1.39 6.64 27.73
CA GLN A 37 1.20 5.19 27.65
C GLN A 37 -0.30 4.88 27.55
N LYS A 38 -0.86 4.96 26.35
CA LYS A 38 -2.20 4.44 26.08
C LYS A 38 -2.14 2.93 25.87
N SER A 39 -3.14 2.21 26.40
CA SER A 39 -3.33 0.78 26.11
C SER A 39 -3.44 0.61 24.59
N THR A 40 -2.46 -0.07 24.00
CA THR A 40 -2.38 -0.24 22.55
C THR A 40 -3.61 -0.97 22.04
N SER A 41 -4.30 -0.40 21.05
CA SER A 41 -5.26 -1.14 20.22
C SER A 41 -4.56 -2.37 19.65
N HIS A 42 -5.06 -3.57 19.99
CA HIS A 42 -4.41 -4.82 19.65
C HIS A 42 -4.79 -5.21 18.22
N ASN A 43 -4.09 -4.64 17.23
CA ASN A 43 -4.16 -5.13 15.86
C ASN A 43 -3.15 -6.27 15.70
N PRO A 44 -3.57 -7.53 15.44
CA PRO A 44 -2.66 -8.68 15.37
C PRO A 44 -1.63 -8.59 14.22
N ARG A 45 -1.81 -7.66 13.27
CA ARG A 45 -0.84 -7.40 12.20
C ARG A 45 0.18 -6.30 12.53
N SER A 46 0.00 -5.60 13.65
CA SER A 46 0.93 -4.55 14.09
C SER A 46 2.10 -5.17 14.85
N THR A 47 3.30 -4.79 14.44
CA THR A 47 4.56 -5.18 15.08
C THR A 47 5.35 -3.93 15.44
N VAL A 48 6.43 -4.09 16.21
CA VAL A 48 7.37 -2.98 16.47
C VAL A 48 7.87 -2.38 15.15
N GLY A 49 8.13 -3.21 14.13
CA GLY A 49 8.59 -2.75 12.82
C GLY A 49 7.57 -1.91 12.06
N THR A 50 6.27 -2.17 12.21
CA THR A 50 5.22 -1.35 11.57
C THR A 50 4.94 -0.07 12.36
N ILE A 51 5.05 -0.09 13.69
CA ILE A 51 4.83 1.09 14.54
C ILE A 51 5.97 2.10 14.37
N THR A 52 7.20 1.61 14.19
CA THR A 52 8.40 2.44 13.99
C THR A 52 8.67 2.78 12.53
N GLU A 53 7.81 2.33 11.60
CA GLU A 53 7.98 2.44 10.15
C GLU A 53 9.25 1.76 9.57
N ILE A 54 10.09 1.14 10.41
CA ILE A 54 11.29 0.41 9.98
C ILE A 54 10.95 -0.67 8.95
N HIS A 55 9.80 -1.34 9.11
CA HIS A 55 9.36 -2.35 8.17
C HIS A 55 9.15 -1.78 6.76
N ASP A 56 8.70 -0.54 6.62
CA ASP A 56 8.51 0.08 5.31
C ASP A 56 9.85 0.40 4.62
N TYR A 57 10.86 0.81 5.39
CA TYR A 57 12.23 0.93 4.88
C TYR A 57 12.80 -0.42 4.45
N LEU A 58 12.59 -1.47 5.26
CA LEU A 58 13.03 -2.82 4.90
C LEU A 58 12.36 -3.29 3.61
N ARG A 59 11.05 -3.06 3.44
CA ARG A 59 10.33 -3.39 2.21
C ARG A 59 10.95 -2.71 0.99
N LEU A 60 11.29 -1.42 1.09
CA LEU A 60 11.97 -0.70 0.00
C LEU A 60 13.37 -1.24 -0.27
N LEU A 61 14.13 -1.57 0.77
CA LEU A 61 15.47 -2.14 0.67
C LEU A 61 15.45 -3.47 -0.09
N TYR A 62 14.62 -4.42 0.36
CA TYR A 62 14.49 -5.74 -0.26
C TYR A 62 13.92 -5.66 -1.68
N ALA A 63 12.97 -4.75 -1.94
CA ALA A 63 12.42 -4.58 -3.29
C ALA A 63 13.43 -3.99 -4.29
N ARG A 64 14.41 -3.20 -3.83
CA ARG A 64 15.40 -2.55 -4.70
C ARG A 64 16.68 -3.35 -4.88
N VAL A 65 17.14 -4.04 -3.84
CA VAL A 65 18.48 -4.67 -3.81
C VAL A 65 18.41 -6.18 -3.57
N GLY A 66 17.26 -6.71 -3.14
CA GLY A 66 17.09 -8.14 -2.90
C GLY A 66 17.13 -8.95 -4.19
N GLU A 67 17.88 -10.06 -4.18
CA GLU A 67 17.83 -11.08 -5.24
C GLU A 67 16.68 -12.06 -4.91
N PRO A 68 15.62 -12.13 -5.73
CA PRO A 68 14.54 -13.09 -5.50
C PRO A 68 15.02 -14.51 -5.82
N ARG A 69 14.72 -15.46 -4.94
CA ARG A 69 15.12 -16.87 -5.09
C ARG A 69 13.95 -17.82 -4.95
N CYS A 70 14.04 -18.96 -5.62
CA CYS A 70 13.07 -20.04 -5.50
C CYS A 70 13.16 -20.68 -4.10
N PRO A 71 12.05 -20.81 -3.35
CA PRO A 71 12.08 -21.35 -1.99
C PRO A 71 12.49 -22.83 -1.93
N ASP A 72 12.26 -23.60 -3.00
CA ASP A 72 12.54 -25.05 -3.02
C ASP A 72 13.94 -25.38 -3.56
N HIS A 73 14.46 -24.55 -4.48
CA HIS A 73 15.66 -24.86 -5.27
C HIS A 73 16.82 -23.88 -5.03
N ASP A 74 16.62 -22.79 -4.30
CA ASP A 74 17.60 -21.71 -4.03
C ASP A 74 18.25 -21.10 -5.30
N VAL A 75 17.58 -21.22 -6.44
CA VAL A 75 18.04 -20.61 -7.70
C VAL A 75 17.51 -19.18 -7.85
N PRO A 76 18.29 -18.25 -8.43
CA PRO A 76 17.81 -16.90 -8.74
C PRO A 76 16.59 -16.92 -9.68
N LEU A 77 15.56 -16.16 -9.32
CA LEU A 77 14.37 -15.98 -10.16
C LEU A 77 14.65 -14.92 -11.22
N ALA A 78 14.83 -15.35 -12.46
CA ALA A 78 14.99 -14.47 -13.62
C ALA A 78 13.64 -14.20 -14.29
N ALA A 79 13.55 -13.06 -14.99
CA ALA A 79 12.40 -12.76 -15.83
C ALA A 79 12.32 -13.78 -16.99
N GLN A 80 11.12 -14.33 -17.20
CA GLN A 80 10.85 -15.23 -18.32
C GLN A 80 10.44 -14.45 -19.56
N THR A 81 10.85 -14.91 -20.73
CA THR A 81 10.37 -14.38 -22.01
C THR A 81 8.97 -14.88 -22.33
N VAL A 82 8.24 -14.17 -23.18
CA VAL A 82 6.90 -14.60 -23.62
C VAL A 82 6.98 -15.98 -24.29
N SER A 83 8.00 -16.24 -25.11
CA SER A 83 8.22 -17.54 -25.73
C SER A 83 8.39 -18.64 -24.68
N GLN A 84 9.22 -18.43 -23.65
CA GLN A 84 9.39 -19.39 -22.56
C GLN A 84 8.06 -19.66 -21.82
N MET A 85 7.21 -18.65 -21.63
CA MET A 85 5.89 -18.83 -21.04
C MET A 85 4.97 -19.68 -21.93
N VAL A 86 4.97 -19.45 -23.25
CA VAL A 86 4.20 -20.24 -24.22
C VAL A 86 4.69 -21.69 -24.25
N ASP A 87 6.00 -21.90 -24.32
CA ASP A 87 6.61 -23.22 -24.33
C ASP A 87 6.22 -24.01 -23.05
N ASN A 88 6.23 -23.35 -21.89
CA ASN A 88 5.81 -23.96 -20.63
C ASN A 88 4.33 -24.36 -20.60
N VAL A 89 3.45 -23.62 -21.28
CA VAL A 89 2.02 -23.94 -21.38
C VAL A 89 1.81 -25.10 -22.35
N LEU A 90 2.51 -25.11 -23.48
CA LEU A 90 2.42 -26.19 -24.47
C LEU A 90 3.01 -27.52 -23.97
N ALA A 91 3.96 -27.46 -23.03
CA ALA A 91 4.54 -28.64 -22.39
C ALA A 91 3.61 -29.32 -21.37
N GLN A 92 2.46 -28.73 -21.06
CA GLN A 92 1.48 -29.34 -20.14
C GLN A 92 0.82 -30.58 -20.75
N PRO A 93 0.35 -31.53 -19.94
CA PRO A 93 -0.35 -32.72 -20.43
C PRO A 93 -1.56 -32.38 -21.29
N GLU A 94 -1.73 -33.10 -22.40
CA GLU A 94 -2.89 -32.95 -23.26
C GLU A 94 -4.19 -33.33 -22.52
N GLY A 95 -5.28 -32.62 -22.81
CA GLY A 95 -6.58 -32.82 -22.16
C GLY A 95 -6.78 -32.04 -20.85
N LEU A 96 -5.75 -31.34 -20.35
CA LEU A 96 -5.84 -30.50 -19.17
C LEU A 96 -6.61 -29.21 -19.50
N ARG A 97 -7.73 -28.97 -18.82
CA ARG A 97 -8.55 -27.77 -19.01
C ARG A 97 -8.00 -26.64 -18.17
N LEU A 98 -7.59 -25.56 -18.84
CA LEU A 98 -7.07 -24.34 -18.20
C LEU A 98 -7.98 -23.16 -18.52
N MET A 99 -8.07 -22.21 -17.57
CA MET A 99 -8.74 -20.93 -17.78
C MET A 99 -7.66 -19.85 -17.99
N LEU A 100 -7.62 -19.26 -19.19
CA LEU A 100 -6.70 -18.17 -19.48
C LEU A 100 -7.29 -16.85 -18.98
N LEU A 101 -6.64 -16.24 -17.99
CA LEU A 101 -7.05 -14.97 -17.41
C LEU A 101 -6.03 -13.88 -17.72
N ALA A 102 -6.53 -12.69 -18.07
CA ALA A 102 -5.73 -11.49 -18.23
C ALA A 102 -6.07 -10.50 -17.10
N PRO A 103 -5.28 -10.41 -16.01
CA PRO A 103 -5.50 -9.43 -14.95
C PRO A 103 -5.05 -8.03 -15.40
N ILE A 104 -5.90 -7.36 -16.18
CA ILE A 104 -5.63 -6.05 -16.80
C ILE A 104 -5.40 -4.96 -15.74
N ILE A 105 -6.08 -5.05 -14.59
CA ILE A 105 -5.95 -4.13 -13.47
C ILE A 105 -5.49 -4.90 -12.24
N LYS A 106 -4.39 -4.45 -11.61
CA LYS A 106 -3.85 -5.02 -10.36
C LYS A 106 -3.66 -3.92 -9.34
N GLU A 107 -4.46 -3.94 -8.28
CA GLU A 107 -4.34 -3.05 -7.10
C GLU A 107 -4.27 -1.54 -7.42
N ARG A 108 -4.82 -1.11 -8.55
CA ARG A 108 -4.88 0.31 -8.95
C ARG A 108 -6.24 0.91 -8.60
N LYS A 109 -6.21 1.99 -7.82
CA LYS A 109 -7.38 2.83 -7.54
C LYS A 109 -7.79 3.58 -8.81
N GLY A 110 -9.10 3.71 -9.04
CA GLY A 110 -9.64 4.47 -10.16
C GLY A 110 -10.99 3.92 -10.63
N GLU A 111 -11.72 4.74 -11.38
CA GLU A 111 -12.89 4.31 -12.13
C GLU A 111 -12.41 3.75 -13.48
N HIS A 112 -12.67 2.46 -13.73
CA HIS A 112 -12.15 1.74 -14.90
C HIS A 112 -13.18 1.63 -16.04
N THR A 113 -14.17 2.54 -16.08
CA THR A 113 -15.27 2.54 -17.06
C THR A 113 -14.77 2.58 -18.49
N LYS A 114 -13.84 3.48 -18.82
CA LYS A 114 -13.23 3.55 -20.16
C LYS A 114 -12.53 2.27 -20.57
N THR A 115 -11.84 1.60 -19.64
CA THR A 115 -11.15 0.34 -19.91
C THR A 115 -12.16 -0.77 -20.22
N LEU A 116 -13.24 -0.85 -19.45
CA LEU A 116 -14.32 -1.81 -19.69
C LEU A 116 -15.05 -1.56 -21.03
N GLU A 117 -15.36 -0.30 -21.34
CA GLU A 117 -15.95 0.09 -22.63
C GLU A 117 -15.05 -0.29 -23.80
N THR A 118 -13.74 -0.06 -23.66
CA THR A 118 -12.76 -0.44 -24.68
C THR A 118 -12.73 -1.96 -24.87
N LEU A 119 -12.73 -2.75 -23.80
CA LEU A 119 -12.75 -4.21 -23.88
C LEU A 119 -14.04 -4.73 -24.53
N ALA A 120 -15.19 -4.18 -24.16
CA ALA A 120 -16.46 -4.51 -24.78
C ALA A 120 -16.47 -4.16 -26.28
N SER A 121 -15.87 -3.03 -26.66
CA SER A 121 -15.73 -2.64 -28.07
C SER A 121 -14.80 -3.56 -28.88
N GLN A 122 -13.87 -4.23 -28.21
CA GLN A 122 -12.97 -5.22 -28.80
C GLN A 122 -13.58 -6.63 -28.87
N GLY A 123 -14.78 -6.82 -28.29
CA GLY A 123 -15.52 -8.08 -28.35
C GLY A 123 -15.13 -9.12 -27.30
N TYR A 124 -14.50 -8.69 -26.20
CA TYR A 124 -14.28 -9.53 -25.01
C TYR A 124 -15.56 -9.68 -24.17
#